data_AF-A0A661X9D0-F1
#
_entry.id   AF-A0A661X9D0-F1
#
_cell.length_a   1.000
_cell.length_b   1.000
_cell.length_c   1.000
_cell.angle_alpha   90.00
_cell.angle_beta   90.00
_cell.angle_gamma   90.00
#
_symmetry.space_group_name_H-M   'P 1'
#
loop_
_entity.id
_entity.type
_entity.pdbx_description
1 polymer ?
#
loop_
_entity_poly.entity_id
_entity_poly.type
_entity_poly.pdbx_seq_one_letter_code
_entity_poly.pdbx_strand_id
1 'polypeptide(L)' 'MRILLVNPPVYDFACFDSFLKPLGLLYISQILKSKGFKVYLLDYMDRFFKYENVNAKDK' A
#
# COMPACT_ATOMS: atom_id res chain seq x y z
N MET A 1 6.19 -12.46 11.24
CA MET A 1 5.30 -12.72 10.08
C MET A 1 5.21 -11.46 9.22
N ARG A 2 5.21 -11.62 7.89
CA ARG A 2 5.12 -10.49 6.93
C ARG A 2 3.78 -10.57 6.19
N ILE A 3 3.09 -9.44 6.04
CA ILE A 3 1.79 -9.34 5.37
C ILE A 3 1.89 -8.31 4.24
N LEU A 4 1.42 -8.65 3.05
CA LEU A 4 1.31 -7.76 1.90
C LEU A 4 -0.16 -7.45 1.64
N LEU A 5 -0.50 -6.16 1.66
CA LEU A 5 -1.80 -5.64 1.25
C LEU A 5 -1.67 -5.15 -0.19
N VAL A 6 -2.63 -5.49 -1.04
CA VAL A 6 -2.62 -5.11 -2.46
C VAL A 6 -3.90 -4.36 -2.79
N ASN A 7 -3.77 -3.11 -3.26
CA ASN A 7 -4.85 -2.40 -3.94
C ASN A 7 -4.76 -2.71 -5.45
N PRO A 8 -5.70 -3.48 -6.03
CA PRO A 8 -5.65 -3.85 -7.44
C PRO A 8 -5.99 -2.66 -8.36
N PRO A 9 -5.62 -2.72 -9.65
CA PRO A 9 -6.04 -1.71 -10.61
C PRO A 9 -7.56 -1.75 -10.81
N VAL A 10 -8.18 -0.58 -10.95
CA VAL A 10 -9.58 -0.43 -11.31
C VAL A 10 -9.66 -0.02 -12.79
N TYR A 11 -10.44 -0.76 -13.57
CA TYR A 11 -10.66 -0.47 -15.00
C TYR A 11 -11.99 0.21 -15.29
N ASP A 12 -12.95 0.13 -14.35
CA ASP A 12 -14.26 0.76 -14.48
C ASP A 12 -14.14 2.28 -14.26
N PHE A 13 -14.57 3.07 -15.25
CA PHE A 13 -14.50 4.53 -15.21
C PHE A 13 -15.27 5.13 -14.04
N ALA A 14 -16.37 4.49 -13.61
CA ALA A 14 -17.21 4.98 -12.51
C ALA A 14 -16.51 4.87 -11.14
N CYS A 15 -15.56 3.94 -11.02
CA CYS A 15 -14.80 3.68 -9.80
C CYS A 15 -13.33 4.11 -9.91
N PHE A 16 -12.92 4.70 -11.04
CA PHE A 16 -11.56 5.13 -11.29
C PHE A 16 -11.35 6.58 -10.83
N ASP A 17 -10.63 6.74 -9.72
CA ASP A 17 -10.09 8.03 -9.30
C ASP A 17 -8.59 7.88 -9.04
N SER A 18 -7.78 8.55 -9.85
CA SER A 18 -6.31 8.47 -9.83
C SER A 18 -5.64 9.17 -8.63
N PHE A 19 -6.41 9.69 -7.68
CA PHE A 19 -5.93 10.27 -6.42
C PHE A 19 -6.52 9.59 -5.18
N LEU A 20 -7.39 8.59 -5.36
CA LEU A 20 -8.04 7.92 -4.26
C LEU A 20 -7.05 7.00 -3.53
N LYS A 21 -6.90 7.21 -2.22
CA LYS A 21 -6.12 6.30 -1.37
C LYS A 21 -6.97 5.10 -0.97
N PRO A 22 -6.39 3.89 -0.82
CA PRO A 22 -7.12 2.71 -0.39
C PRO A 22 -7.35 2.73 1.12
N LEU A 23 -8.24 3.61 1.59
CA LEU A 23 -8.49 3.90 3.01
C LEU A 23 -8.80 2.63 3.83
N GLY A 24 -9.60 1.71 3.28
CA GLY A 24 -9.88 0.43 3.92
C GLY A 24 -8.61 -0.39 4.21
N LEU A 25 -7.70 -0.48 3.24
CA LEU A 25 -6.42 -1.17 3.41
C LEU A 25 -5.50 -0.42 4.39
N LEU A 26 -5.55 0.91 4.44
CA LEU A 26 -4.79 1.70 5.41
C LEU A 26 -5.26 1.47 6.85
N TYR A 27 -6.58 1.38 7.08
CA TYR A 27 -7.12 1.01 8.40
C TYR A 27 -6.71 -0.40 8.82
N ILE A 28 -6.81 -1.38 7.91
CA ILE A 28 -6.37 -2.75 8.16
C ILE A 28 -4.86 -2.77 8.47
N SER A 29 -4.06 -2.03 7.71
CA SER A 29 -2.62 -1.89 7.92
C SER A 29 -2.31 -1.38 9.34
N GLN A 30 -3.05 -0.39 9.83
CA GLN A 30 -2.87 0.14 11.18
C GLN A 30 -3.17 -0.91 12.27
N ILE A 31 -4.27 -1.66 12.12
CA ILE A 31 -4.65 -2.73 13.07
C ILE A 31 -3.63 -3.87 13.08
N LEU A 32 -3.10 -4.24 11.90
CA LEU A 32 -2.09 -5.28 11.79
C LEU A 32 -0.75 -4.82 12.39
N LYS A 33 -0.35 -3.57 12.14
CA LYS A 33 0.86 -2.99 12.72
C LYS A 33 0.77 -2.91 14.25
N SER A 34 -0.39 -2.54 14.82
CA SER A 34 -0.57 -2.48 16.27
C SER A 34 -0.48 -3.86 16.95
N LYS A 35 -0.70 -4.95 16.21
CA LYS A 35 -0.49 -6.33 16.66
C LYS A 35 0.94 -6.85 16.43
N GLY A 36 1.87 -6.01 15.98
CA GLY A 36 3.28 -6.37 15.78
C GLY A 36 3.60 -7.02 14.43
N PHE A 37 2.68 -6.99 13.46
CA PHE A 37 2.95 -7.51 12.11
C PHE A 37 3.75 -6.52 11.27
N LYS A 38 4.68 -7.04 10.44
CA LYS A 38 5.35 -6.24 9.41
C LYS A 38 4.46 -6.19 8.16
N VAL A 39 3.87 -5.04 7.89
CA VAL A 39 2.89 -4.83 6.82
C VAL A 39 3.48 -4.01 5.69
N TYR A 40 3.27 -4.48 4.46
CA TYR A 40 3.61 -3.80 3.21
C TYR A 40 2.32 -3.49 2.46
N LEU A 41 2.28 -2.37 1.73
CA LEU A 41 1.16 -2.00 0.88
C LEU A 41 1.69 -1.82 -0.54
N LEU A 42 1.08 -2.53 -1.49
CA LEU A 42 1.28 -2.35 -2.92
C LEU A 42 0.00 -1.73 -3.49
N ASP A 43 0.11 -0.51 -3.97
CA ASP A 43 -1.02 0.21 -4.56
C ASP A 43 -0.83 0.40 -6.06
N TYR A 44 -1.60 -0.33 -6.88
CA TYR A 44 -1.52 -0.25 -8.34
C TYR A 44 -2.07 1.06 -8.91
N MET A 45 -2.84 1.81 -8.12
CA MET A 45 -3.39 3.11 -8.52
C MET A 45 -2.49 4.28 -8.10
N ASP A 46 -1.43 4.02 -7.32
CA ASP A 46 -0.49 5.05 -6.87
C ASP A 46 0.49 5.44 -7.98
N ARG A 47 0.26 6.61 -8.59
CA ARG A 47 1.14 7.20 -9.61
C ARG A 47 2.46 7.74 -9.06
N PHE A 48 2.57 7.88 -7.74
CA PHE A 48 3.77 8.37 -7.06
C PHE A 48 4.56 7.25 -6.40
N PHE A 49 4.29 5.98 -6.75
CA PHE A 49 5.02 4.84 -6.23
C PHE A 49 6.53 5.02 -6.48
N LYS A 50 7.27 5.34 -5.42
CA LYS A 50 8.72 5.44 -5.45
C LYS A 50 9.32 4.10 -5.08
N TYR A 51 10.08 3.52 -6.00
CA TYR A 51 10.93 2.38 -5.68
C TYR A 51 12.13 2.87 -4.87
N GLU A 52 12.02 2.84 -3.54
CA GLU A 52 13.16 3.06 -2.66
C GLU A 52 13.86 1.73 -2.36
N ASN A 53 15.14 1.62 -2.73
CA ASN A 53 15.99 0.51 -2.33
C ASN A 53 16.27 0.61 -0.82
N VAL A 54 15.65 -0.27 -0.03
CA VAL A 54 15.79 -0.31 1.44
C VAL A 54 17.24 -0.60 1.90
N ASN A 55 18.15 -0.98 1.00
CA ASN A 55 19.55 -1.29 1.31
C ASN A 55 20.54 -0.11 1.19
N ALA A 56 20.07 1.11 0.90
CA ALA A 56 20.96 2.26 0.61
C ALA A 56 21.23 3.20 1.80
N LYS A 57 20.73 2.92 3.01
CA LYS A 57 20.87 3.80 4.18
C LYS A 57 21.44 3.14 5.45
N ASP A 58 22.04 1.96 5.32
CA ASP A 58 22.81 1.34 6.40
C ASP A 58 24.31 1.43 6.09
N LYS A 59 24.86 2.67 6.08
CA LYS A 59 26.29 2.98 6.25
C LYS A 59 26.45 4.35 6.88
#